data_AF-C1FK36-F1
#
_entry.id   AF-C1FK36-F1
#
_cell.length_a   1.000
_cell.length_b   1.000
_cell.length_c   1.000
_cell.angle_alpha   90.00
_cell.angle_beta   90.00
_cell.angle_gamma   90.00
#
_symmetry.space_group_name_H-M   'P 1'
#
loop_
_entity.id
_entity.type
_entity.pdbx_description
1 polymer ?
#
loop_
_entity_poly.entity_id
_entity_poly.type
_entity_poly.pdbx_seq_one_letter_code
_entity_poly.pdbx_strand_id
1 'polypeptide(L)'
;MKSRKITAIILSVLVASGATVSVFTGKNVVQAKELEINSVQSKTATNIGVGQEYWGSTVFAPYVDACSYPVFSLTEYAKATGTKHFILGFVVDKNGQPSWGTYYDMEEGPTDYQGGGLLKEIKALRQMGGDVMVSFGGEANTPLAASIKDVNKLKDAYKKIIKDYGLTHVDFDIEGAWTADAASIERRSQAIALLQKELKAENHPLEIWYTLPVLPTGMTNGVDVVKNAVKNGVQLSGVNVMTMCFGQKAPDGTMGDLVIQSAKSVHKQLKDIYTQANIQKTDKEIWKMIGVTPMNGLDYSGSILDQNGASKVASFGKTVGMGLIGMWSVNRDYQNPKGSTNYVSITDSSILQEKFEFGKILSKYDSNDGTEIIEKPGTTDPEDPGDGEDGGETGEIAAYNPNTEYWAGDKVSYKGKVYQAKWWTKGFAPDTAVQNSWDTPWELIGDSDNDIEIPEKPGTTDPVDPEDGKDGEQTGEIAAYTPNKEYYEGDKVTYKGKVYQAKWWTKGFAPDTVVKNTWDTPWELIG
;
A
#
# COMPACT_ATOMS: atom_id res chain seq x y z
N MET A 1 28.15 -19.19 58.19
CA MET A 1 27.94 -18.49 56.89
C MET A 1 28.52 -19.32 55.76
N LYS A 2 27.67 -20.08 55.03
CA LYS A 2 27.90 -20.70 53.71
C LYS A 2 26.83 -21.80 53.50
N SER A 3 25.65 -21.44 53.00
CA SER A 3 24.69 -22.37 52.36
C SER A 3 23.46 -21.61 51.81
N ARG A 4 23.67 -20.79 50.78
CA ARG A 4 22.59 -20.18 49.96
C ARG A 4 22.94 -20.22 48.47
N LYS A 5 23.56 -21.32 48.04
CA LYS A 5 23.85 -21.61 46.62
C LYS A 5 23.75 -23.11 46.42
N ILE A 6 22.54 -23.66 46.35
CA ILE A 6 22.12 -24.91 45.66
C ILE A 6 20.57 -24.91 45.72
N THR A 7 19.90 -24.02 44.97
CA THR A 7 18.45 -24.13 44.67
C THR A 7 18.05 -23.27 43.46
N ALA A 8 18.90 -23.23 42.42
CA ALA A 8 18.58 -22.47 41.19
C ALA A 8 19.06 -23.19 39.91
N ILE A 9 19.32 -24.50 39.98
CA ILE A 9 19.71 -25.30 38.81
C ILE A 9 18.97 -26.64 38.87
N ILE A 10 17.64 -26.61 38.95
CA ILE A 10 16.74 -27.67 38.43
C ILE A 10 15.43 -26.96 38.03
N LEU A 11 15.49 -26.13 36.99
CA LEU A 11 14.30 -25.73 36.25
C LEU A 11 14.71 -25.41 34.80
N SER A 12 15.26 -26.42 34.13
CA SER A 12 15.60 -26.34 32.70
C SER A 12 15.22 -27.61 31.94
N VAL A 13 14.53 -28.57 32.57
CA VAL A 13 14.05 -29.77 31.89
C VAL A 13 12.73 -30.19 32.54
N LEU A 14 11.73 -30.50 31.71
CA LEU A 14 10.33 -30.87 32.00
C LEU A 14 9.32 -29.72 32.19
N VAL A 15 8.93 -29.09 31.08
CA VAL A 15 7.51 -28.84 30.80
C VAL A 15 7.23 -29.33 29.37
N ALA A 16 7.23 -30.65 29.23
CA ALA A 16 6.70 -31.38 28.07
C ALA A 16 6.16 -32.74 28.53
N SER A 17 5.40 -32.74 29.62
CA SER A 17 4.51 -33.84 30.03
C SER A 17 3.76 -33.34 31.26
N GLY A 18 2.44 -33.14 31.15
CA GLY A 18 1.60 -32.64 32.24
C GLY A 18 1.48 -33.61 33.41
N ALA A 19 2.51 -33.68 34.26
CA ALA A 19 2.48 -34.45 35.49
C ALA A 19 2.56 -33.50 36.70
N THR A 20 1.62 -33.67 37.63
CA THR A 20 1.60 -32.99 38.93
C THR A 20 2.73 -33.53 39.83
N VAL A 21 3.52 -32.63 40.40
CA VAL A 21 4.52 -32.98 41.44
C VAL A 21 4.06 -32.40 42.76
N SER A 22 3.86 -33.26 43.76
CA SER A 22 3.65 -32.82 45.15
C SER A 22 4.99 -32.77 45.88
N VAL A 23 5.38 -31.58 46.36
CA VAL A 23 6.54 -31.41 47.23
C VAL A 23 6.05 -31.31 48.68
N PHE A 24 6.44 -32.27 49.52
CA PHE A 24 6.16 -32.25 50.95
C PHE A 24 7.26 -31.49 51.70
N THR A 25 6.91 -30.31 52.23
CA THR A 25 7.59 -29.71 53.37
C THR A 25 6.58 -29.53 54.50
N GLY A 26 7.01 -29.78 55.73
CA GLY A 26 6.12 -30.06 56.86
C GLY A 26 5.01 -29.05 57.13
N LYS A 27 3.85 -29.62 57.50
CA LYS A 27 2.77 -29.07 58.33
C LYS A 27 1.88 -27.92 57.85
N ASN A 28 1.89 -27.53 56.58
CA ASN A 28 0.76 -26.77 56.01
C ASN A 28 0.46 -27.22 54.58
N VAL A 29 -0.73 -27.77 54.36
CA VAL A 29 -1.27 -28.01 53.01
C VAL A 29 -1.80 -26.67 52.51
N VAL A 30 -1.04 -26.00 51.65
CA VAL A 30 -1.55 -24.87 50.87
C VAL A 30 -1.97 -25.44 49.51
N GLN A 31 -3.28 -25.57 49.27
CA GLN A 31 -3.78 -25.81 47.92
C GLN A 31 -3.46 -24.57 47.08
N ALA A 32 -2.58 -24.72 46.08
CA ALA A 32 -2.43 -23.71 45.05
C ALA A 32 -3.75 -23.66 44.27
N LYS A 33 -4.50 -22.58 44.46
CA LYS A 33 -5.63 -22.25 43.62
C LYS A 33 -5.06 -22.00 42.22
N GLU A 34 -5.55 -22.75 41.24
CA GLU A 34 -5.23 -22.56 39.83
C GLU A 34 -5.55 -21.11 39.47
N LEU A 35 -4.51 -20.29 39.34
CA LEU A 35 -4.62 -19.03 38.64
C LEU A 35 -4.78 -19.44 37.18
N GLU A 36 -6.00 -19.34 36.66
CA GLU A 36 -6.21 -19.27 35.22
C GLU A 36 -5.36 -18.10 34.72
N ILE A 37 -4.15 -18.41 34.28
CA ILE A 37 -3.40 -17.54 33.40
C ILE A 37 -4.20 -17.62 32.10
N ASN A 38 -5.18 -16.73 31.97
CA ASN A 38 -5.65 -16.34 30.65
C ASN A 38 -4.41 -15.89 29.92
N SER A 39 -3.87 -16.78 29.08
CA SER A 39 -2.92 -16.41 28.06
C SER A 39 -3.69 -15.47 27.14
N VAL A 40 -3.69 -14.19 27.49
CA VAL A 40 -3.84 -13.12 26.51
C VAL A 40 -2.57 -13.23 25.68
N GLN A 41 -2.53 -14.20 24.77
CA GLN A 41 -1.87 -13.97 23.50
C GLN A 41 -2.61 -12.76 22.94
N SER A 42 -2.06 -11.57 23.15
CA SER A 42 -2.38 -10.47 22.25
C SER A 42 -1.95 -10.98 20.89
N LYS A 43 -2.90 -11.53 20.11
CA LYS A 43 -2.66 -11.87 18.71
C LYS A 43 -2.16 -10.59 18.08
N THR A 44 -0.87 -10.56 17.78
CA THR A 44 -0.21 -9.42 17.19
C THR A 44 -0.97 -9.06 15.92
N ALA A 45 -1.37 -7.80 15.76
CA ALA A 45 -1.87 -7.31 14.49
C ALA A 45 -0.93 -7.79 13.36
N THR A 46 -1.50 -8.16 12.22
CA THR A 46 -0.78 -8.70 11.07
C THR A 46 0.28 -7.68 10.64
N ASN A 47 1.52 -7.82 11.11
CA ASN A 47 2.56 -6.80 10.93
C ASN A 47 3.18 -6.90 9.53
N ILE A 48 2.38 -6.56 8.53
CA ILE A 48 2.70 -6.61 7.09
C ILE A 48 2.88 -5.21 6.48
N GLY A 49 3.00 -4.18 7.32
CA GLY A 49 3.18 -2.79 6.91
C GLY A 49 1.87 -2.06 6.58
N VAL A 50 1.99 -0.78 6.20
CA VAL A 50 0.90 0.06 5.70
C VAL A 50 1.07 0.20 4.20
N GLY A 51 -0.05 0.18 3.46
CA GLY A 51 -0.08 0.38 2.02
C GLY A 51 0.24 1.81 1.62
N GLN A 52 0.53 1.99 0.35
CA GLN A 52 0.83 3.29 -0.23
C GLN A 52 -0.49 3.98 -0.58
N GLU A 53 -0.65 5.24 -0.17
CA GLU A 53 -1.86 6.01 -0.49
C GLU A 53 -1.96 6.33 -1.97
N TYR A 54 -0.82 6.51 -2.65
CA TYR A 54 -0.76 6.85 -4.07
C TYR A 54 -0.04 5.76 -4.86
N TRP A 55 -0.70 5.20 -5.86
CA TRP A 55 -0.15 4.15 -6.73
C TRP A 55 0.35 4.66 -8.09
N GLY A 56 0.11 5.93 -8.42
CA GLY A 56 0.39 6.52 -9.73
C GLY A 56 -0.85 7.11 -10.40
N SER A 57 -0.65 7.78 -11.54
CA SER A 57 -1.72 8.34 -12.37
C SER A 57 -2.29 7.28 -13.33
N THR A 58 -1.44 6.31 -13.71
CA THR A 58 -1.78 5.10 -14.47
C THR A 58 -1.12 3.90 -13.80
N VAL A 59 -1.91 2.87 -13.46
CA VAL A 59 -1.42 1.72 -12.68
C VAL A 59 -1.68 0.38 -13.37
N PHE A 60 -0.64 -0.42 -13.58
CA PHE A 60 -0.73 -1.83 -13.89
C PHE A 60 -0.73 -2.64 -12.58
N ALA A 61 -1.88 -3.24 -12.25
CA ALA A 61 -2.02 -4.13 -11.10
C ALA A 61 -2.68 -5.44 -11.54
N PRO A 62 -1.91 -6.47 -11.92
CA PRO A 62 -2.48 -7.74 -12.34
C PRO A 62 -3.07 -8.52 -11.16
N TYR A 63 -4.04 -9.36 -11.46
CA TYR A 63 -4.64 -10.24 -10.46
C TYR A 63 -3.69 -11.39 -10.10
N VAL A 64 -3.71 -11.74 -8.82
CA VAL A 64 -3.08 -12.92 -8.24
C VAL A 64 -4.19 -13.79 -7.67
N ASP A 65 -4.26 -15.06 -8.09
CA ASP A 65 -5.01 -16.06 -7.33
C ASP A 65 -4.22 -16.34 -6.05
N ALA A 66 -4.60 -15.65 -4.98
CA ALA A 66 -3.93 -15.72 -3.69
C ALA A 66 -4.09 -17.10 -3.04
N CYS A 67 -5.12 -17.86 -3.41
CA CYS A 67 -5.39 -19.19 -2.87
C CYS A 67 -4.68 -20.31 -3.64
N SER A 68 -4.06 -20.00 -4.77
CA SER A 68 -3.30 -20.95 -5.57
C SER A 68 -2.12 -21.54 -4.80
N TYR A 69 -1.75 -22.78 -5.16
CA TYR A 69 -0.60 -23.48 -4.61
C TYR A 69 0.44 -23.76 -5.72
N PRO A 70 1.74 -23.51 -5.48
CA PRO A 70 2.31 -22.86 -4.28
C PRO A 70 1.92 -21.38 -4.18
N VAL A 71 2.18 -20.74 -3.03
CA VAL A 71 1.91 -19.30 -2.88
C VAL A 71 2.71 -18.54 -3.93
N PHE A 72 2.03 -17.66 -4.68
CA PHE A 72 2.68 -16.88 -5.73
C PHE A 72 3.68 -15.87 -5.15
N SER A 73 4.90 -15.82 -5.71
CA SER A 73 5.90 -14.84 -5.29
C SER A 73 5.68 -13.49 -5.98
N LEU A 74 5.09 -12.55 -5.23
CA LEU A 74 4.91 -11.16 -5.67
C LEU A 74 6.27 -10.50 -5.93
N THR A 75 7.24 -10.78 -5.07
CA THR A 75 8.57 -10.17 -5.15
C THR A 75 9.40 -10.67 -6.32
N GLU A 76 9.30 -11.96 -6.69
CA GLU A 76 9.94 -12.47 -7.90
C GLU A 76 9.35 -11.82 -9.15
N TYR A 77 8.02 -11.76 -9.24
CA TYR A 77 7.33 -11.15 -10.37
C TYR A 77 7.72 -9.66 -10.49
N ALA A 78 7.63 -8.91 -9.39
CA ALA A 78 8.00 -7.51 -9.34
C ALA A 78 9.43 -7.23 -9.82
N LYS A 79 10.40 -8.07 -9.42
CA LYS A 79 11.80 -7.97 -9.88
C LYS A 79 11.96 -8.25 -11.37
N ALA A 80 11.16 -9.19 -11.90
CA ALA A 80 11.30 -9.65 -13.28
C ALA A 80 10.55 -8.80 -14.30
N THR A 81 9.49 -8.11 -13.89
CA THR A 81 8.62 -7.32 -14.78
C THR A 81 8.65 -5.82 -14.51
N GLY A 82 9.08 -5.40 -13.33
CA GLY A 82 8.94 -4.03 -12.84
C GLY A 82 7.58 -3.72 -12.20
N THR A 83 6.62 -4.65 -12.22
CA THR A 83 5.29 -4.47 -11.61
C THR A 83 5.40 -4.23 -10.11
N LYS A 84 4.74 -3.18 -9.61
CA LYS A 84 4.77 -2.80 -8.18
C LYS A 84 3.45 -3.04 -7.45
N HIS A 85 2.35 -3.11 -8.18
CA HIS A 85 1.01 -3.18 -7.61
C HIS A 85 0.32 -4.48 -8.02
N PHE A 86 -0.48 -5.06 -7.14
CA PHE A 86 -1.19 -6.31 -7.40
C PHE A 86 -2.59 -6.30 -6.81
N ILE A 87 -3.52 -7.01 -7.46
CA ILE A 87 -4.86 -7.25 -6.94
C ILE A 87 -4.94 -8.71 -6.45
N LEU A 88 -5.18 -8.91 -5.16
CA LEU A 88 -5.17 -10.22 -4.52
C LEU A 88 -6.59 -10.77 -4.41
N GLY A 89 -6.87 -11.82 -5.18
CA GLY A 89 -8.18 -12.50 -5.24
C GLY A 89 -8.17 -13.87 -4.55
N PHE A 90 -9.20 -14.28 -3.80
CA PHE A 90 -10.37 -13.50 -3.40
C PHE A 90 -10.77 -13.77 -1.95
N VAL A 91 -11.29 -12.72 -1.30
CA VAL A 91 -11.92 -12.80 0.01
C VAL A 91 -13.42 -13.00 -0.17
N VAL A 92 -13.94 -14.07 0.43
CA VAL A 92 -15.33 -14.53 0.33
C VAL A 92 -15.88 -14.91 1.70
N ASP A 93 -17.16 -15.26 1.76
CA ASP A 93 -17.81 -15.74 2.98
C ASP A 93 -17.43 -17.20 3.31
N LYS A 94 -17.12 -17.45 4.57
CA LYS A 94 -17.03 -18.76 5.22
C LYS A 94 -17.90 -18.73 6.48
N ASN A 95 -19.18 -19.06 6.33
CA ASN A 95 -20.16 -19.13 7.43
C ASN A 95 -20.35 -17.79 8.17
N GLY A 96 -20.50 -16.69 7.41
CA GLY A 96 -20.67 -15.35 7.98
C GLY A 96 -19.38 -14.67 8.40
N GLN A 97 -18.21 -15.22 8.07
CA GLN A 97 -16.88 -14.66 8.35
C GLN A 97 -16.05 -14.55 7.06
N PRO A 98 -15.20 -13.51 6.93
CA PRO A 98 -14.28 -13.41 5.80
C PRO A 98 -13.22 -14.52 5.78
N SER A 99 -12.92 -15.03 4.59
CA SER A 99 -11.87 -16.03 4.36
C SER A 99 -11.32 -15.93 2.93
N TRP A 100 -10.04 -16.26 2.76
CA TRP A 100 -9.45 -16.45 1.43
C TRP A 100 -9.98 -17.74 0.81
N GLY A 101 -10.81 -17.60 -0.22
CA GLY A 101 -11.38 -18.72 -0.99
C GLY A 101 -12.16 -19.75 -0.18
N THR A 102 -12.57 -19.45 1.07
CA THR A 102 -13.11 -20.38 2.10
C THR A 102 -12.10 -21.33 2.74
N TYR A 103 -10.84 -21.29 2.30
CA TYR A 103 -9.79 -22.22 2.73
C TYR A 103 -8.96 -21.67 3.88
N TYR A 104 -8.54 -20.40 3.79
CA TYR A 104 -7.60 -19.81 4.74
C TYR A 104 -8.24 -18.69 5.54
N ASP A 105 -7.91 -18.64 6.83
CA ASP A 105 -8.34 -17.57 7.72
C ASP A 105 -7.57 -16.28 7.39
N MET A 106 -8.19 -15.12 7.62
CA MET A 106 -7.60 -13.83 7.22
C MET A 106 -6.32 -13.49 7.98
N GLU A 107 -6.19 -13.91 9.24
CA GLU A 107 -5.03 -13.61 10.08
C GLU A 107 -3.76 -14.36 9.66
N GLU A 108 -3.91 -15.54 9.08
CA GLU A 108 -2.78 -16.38 8.63
C GLU A 108 -2.52 -16.21 7.13
N GLY A 109 -3.60 -16.04 6.36
CA GLY A 109 -3.57 -16.02 4.92
C GLY A 109 -3.12 -17.35 4.31
N PRO A 110 -3.10 -17.43 2.97
CA PRO A 110 -2.53 -18.56 2.23
C PRO A 110 -1.06 -18.80 2.59
N THR A 111 -0.72 -20.06 2.85
CA THR A 111 0.64 -20.54 3.14
C THR A 111 0.93 -21.83 2.39
N ASP A 112 2.21 -22.14 2.19
CA ASP A 112 2.63 -23.42 1.61
C ASP A 112 3.63 -24.17 2.48
N TYR A 113 3.79 -25.48 2.20
CA TYR A 113 4.70 -26.36 2.94
C TYR A 113 6.19 -26.02 2.73
N GLN A 114 6.50 -25.16 1.76
CA GLN A 114 7.86 -24.70 1.48
C GLN A 114 8.21 -23.43 2.28
N GLY A 115 7.30 -22.96 3.13
CA GLY A 115 7.49 -21.81 4.02
C GLY A 115 7.04 -20.48 3.42
N GLY A 116 6.47 -20.51 2.21
CA GLY A 116 5.81 -19.39 1.56
C GLY A 116 4.55 -18.96 2.30
N GLY A 117 4.21 -17.67 2.18
CA GLY A 117 3.03 -17.11 2.82
C GLY A 117 2.68 -15.76 2.25
N LEU A 118 1.41 -15.57 1.89
CA LEU A 118 0.92 -14.36 1.24
C LEU A 118 1.27 -13.11 2.04
N LEU A 119 1.07 -13.15 3.35
CA LEU A 119 1.37 -12.04 4.26
C LEU A 119 2.86 -11.65 4.26
N LYS A 120 3.76 -12.62 4.09
CA LYS A 120 5.20 -12.36 3.96
C LYS A 120 5.53 -11.69 2.62
N GLU A 121 4.90 -12.15 1.54
CA GLU A 121 5.08 -11.54 0.21
C GLU A 121 4.55 -10.11 0.16
N ILE A 122 3.39 -9.81 0.77
CA ILE A 122 2.88 -8.43 0.88
C ILE A 122 3.88 -7.54 1.59
N LYS A 123 4.38 -7.99 2.75
CA LYS A 123 5.38 -7.24 3.52
C LYS A 123 6.65 -6.98 2.71
N ALA A 124 7.15 -7.99 2.03
CA ALA A 124 8.38 -7.89 1.24
C ALA A 124 8.19 -7.00 0.00
N LEU A 125 7.02 -7.06 -0.65
CA LEU A 125 6.67 -6.18 -1.75
C LEU A 125 6.66 -4.70 -1.31
N ARG A 126 6.05 -4.41 -0.14
CA ARG A 126 6.04 -3.05 0.44
C ARG A 126 7.43 -2.52 0.76
N GLN A 127 8.32 -3.38 1.24
CA GLN A 127 9.73 -3.03 1.44
C GLN A 127 10.46 -2.68 0.14
N MET A 128 9.93 -3.09 -1.02
CA MET A 128 10.46 -2.79 -2.35
C MET A 128 9.69 -1.68 -3.07
N GLY A 129 8.88 -0.91 -2.33
CA GLY A 129 8.10 0.20 -2.86
C GLY A 129 6.87 -0.23 -3.67
N GLY A 130 6.40 -1.47 -3.51
CA GLY A 130 5.12 -1.90 -4.08
C GLY A 130 3.99 -1.92 -3.06
N ASP A 131 2.79 -2.30 -3.50
CA ASP A 131 1.63 -2.45 -2.61
C ASP A 131 0.57 -3.38 -3.21
N VAL A 132 -0.48 -3.67 -2.45
CA VAL A 132 -1.55 -4.58 -2.84
C VAL A 132 -2.94 -4.02 -2.55
N MET A 133 -3.88 -4.46 -3.38
CA MET A 133 -5.31 -4.31 -3.22
C MET A 133 -5.89 -5.68 -2.90
N VAL A 134 -6.84 -5.77 -1.99
CA VAL A 134 -7.59 -7.01 -1.75
C VAL A 134 -8.91 -6.96 -2.51
N SER A 135 -9.20 -8.02 -3.27
CA SER A 135 -10.45 -8.17 -4.00
C SER A 135 -11.44 -9.05 -3.22
N PHE A 136 -12.65 -8.52 -3.03
CA PHE A 136 -13.78 -9.19 -2.37
C PHE A 136 -14.76 -9.75 -3.41
N GLY A 137 -15.02 -11.06 -3.38
CA GLY A 137 -15.96 -11.73 -4.28
C GLY A 137 -15.28 -12.64 -5.29
N GLY A 138 -15.40 -12.31 -6.57
CA GLY A 138 -15.00 -13.16 -7.70
C GLY A 138 -16.08 -14.16 -8.13
N GLU A 139 -15.78 -14.95 -9.17
CA GLU A 139 -16.72 -15.89 -9.79
C GLU A 139 -17.24 -16.98 -8.82
N ALA A 140 -16.37 -17.44 -7.92
CA ALA A 140 -16.67 -18.55 -7.02
C ALA A 140 -17.08 -18.09 -5.61
N ASN A 141 -17.89 -18.94 -4.95
CA ASN A 141 -18.37 -18.77 -3.57
C ASN A 141 -19.39 -17.63 -3.38
N THR A 142 -19.77 -17.40 -2.12
CA THR A 142 -20.72 -16.36 -1.73
C THR A 142 -19.96 -15.11 -1.27
N PRO A 143 -20.24 -13.91 -1.82
CA PRO A 143 -19.62 -12.68 -1.36
C PRO A 143 -20.19 -12.27 0.01
N LEU A 144 -19.37 -11.58 0.81
CA LEU A 144 -19.76 -11.14 2.17
C LEU A 144 -21.04 -10.30 2.19
N ALA A 145 -21.26 -9.45 1.19
CA ALA A 145 -22.46 -8.64 1.09
C ALA A 145 -23.74 -9.47 0.86
N ALA A 146 -23.61 -10.69 0.32
CA ALA A 146 -24.73 -11.61 0.17
C ALA A 146 -25.02 -12.40 1.45
N SER A 147 -24.01 -12.74 2.26
CA SER A 147 -24.18 -13.52 3.49
C SER A 147 -24.50 -12.67 4.73
N ILE A 148 -23.73 -11.61 4.97
CA ILE A 148 -23.85 -10.75 6.16
C ILE A 148 -24.98 -9.75 5.93
N LYS A 149 -26.15 -10.00 6.53
CA LYS A 149 -27.38 -9.23 6.25
C LYS A 149 -27.44 -7.85 6.93
N ASP A 150 -26.65 -7.65 7.99
CA ASP A 150 -26.56 -6.39 8.72
C ASP A 150 -25.47 -5.49 8.11
N VAL A 151 -25.84 -4.25 7.77
CA VAL A 151 -24.96 -3.29 7.10
C VAL A 151 -23.75 -2.92 7.96
N ASN A 152 -23.93 -2.74 9.27
CA ASN A 152 -22.84 -2.36 10.16
C ASN A 152 -21.88 -3.52 10.37
N LYS A 153 -22.38 -4.75 10.54
CA LYS A 153 -21.52 -5.95 10.60
C LYS A 153 -20.73 -6.17 9.32
N LEU A 154 -21.34 -5.91 8.15
CA LEU A 154 -20.65 -5.99 6.87
C LEU A 154 -19.54 -4.94 6.77
N LYS A 155 -19.85 -3.69 7.12
CA LYS A 155 -18.89 -2.57 7.20
C LYS A 155 -17.74 -2.89 8.15
N ASP A 156 -18.02 -3.42 9.34
CA ASP A 156 -17.00 -3.79 10.34
C ASP A 156 -16.11 -4.94 9.86
N ALA A 157 -16.68 -5.93 9.15
CA ALA A 157 -15.92 -7.02 8.54
C ALA A 157 -14.93 -6.51 7.47
N TYR A 158 -15.38 -5.61 6.59
CA TYR A 158 -14.49 -4.94 5.64
C TYR A 158 -13.41 -4.12 6.35
N LYS A 159 -13.81 -3.28 7.33
CA LYS A 159 -12.91 -2.42 8.09
C LYS A 159 -11.78 -3.22 8.75
N LYS A 160 -12.12 -4.36 9.37
CA LYS A 160 -11.14 -5.21 10.04
C LYS A 160 -10.04 -5.65 9.06
N ILE A 161 -10.41 -6.14 7.88
CA ILE A 161 -9.44 -6.59 6.87
C ILE A 161 -8.59 -5.42 6.39
N ILE A 162 -9.22 -4.28 6.09
CA ILE A 162 -8.52 -3.07 5.65
C ILE A 162 -7.47 -2.63 6.67
N LYS A 163 -7.81 -2.63 7.97
CA LYS A 163 -6.86 -2.26 9.03
C LYS A 163 -5.79 -3.32 9.26
N ASP A 164 -6.16 -4.60 9.31
CA ASP A 164 -5.23 -5.70 9.56
C ASP A 164 -4.19 -5.83 8.44
N TYR A 165 -4.59 -5.56 7.20
CA TYR A 165 -3.69 -5.61 6.05
C TYR A 165 -3.06 -4.24 5.72
N GLY A 166 -3.45 -3.18 6.43
CA GLY A 166 -3.01 -1.81 6.15
C GLY A 166 -3.37 -1.33 4.74
N LEU A 167 -4.53 -1.73 4.20
CA LEU A 167 -4.91 -1.43 2.81
C LEU A 167 -5.34 0.02 2.63
N THR A 168 -4.88 0.64 1.56
CA THR A 168 -5.34 1.95 1.06
C THR A 168 -6.30 1.81 -0.12
N HIS A 169 -6.29 0.63 -0.76
CA HIS A 169 -7.10 0.29 -1.92
C HIS A 169 -7.81 -1.06 -1.71
N VAL A 170 -9.08 -1.15 -2.08
CA VAL A 170 -9.82 -2.42 -2.15
C VAL A 170 -10.61 -2.53 -3.44
N ASP A 171 -10.77 -3.76 -3.91
CA ASP A 171 -11.61 -4.09 -5.05
C ASP A 171 -12.81 -4.93 -4.61
N PHE A 172 -13.94 -4.71 -5.27
CA PHE A 172 -15.12 -5.54 -5.13
C PHE A 172 -15.43 -6.16 -6.49
N ASP A 173 -15.05 -7.41 -6.65
CA ASP A 173 -15.35 -8.20 -7.84
C ASP A 173 -16.75 -8.81 -7.71
N ILE A 174 -17.67 -8.37 -8.58
CA ILE A 174 -19.10 -8.66 -8.50
C ILE A 174 -19.54 -9.37 -9.77
N GLU A 175 -19.69 -10.68 -9.66
CA GLU A 175 -19.92 -11.55 -10.82
C GLU A 175 -21.22 -12.35 -10.74
N GLY A 176 -21.56 -12.96 -11.88
CA GLY A 176 -22.68 -13.90 -11.99
C GLY A 176 -23.99 -13.34 -11.43
N ALA A 177 -24.67 -14.16 -10.63
CA ALA A 177 -25.97 -13.82 -10.03
C ALA A 177 -25.89 -12.59 -9.10
N TRP A 178 -24.72 -12.28 -8.54
CA TRP A 178 -24.55 -11.18 -7.60
C TRP A 178 -24.64 -9.80 -8.26
N THR A 179 -24.45 -9.72 -9.59
CA THR A 179 -24.71 -8.50 -10.37
C THR A 179 -26.19 -8.16 -10.49
N ALA A 180 -27.08 -9.11 -10.24
CA ALA A 180 -28.54 -8.96 -10.32
C ALA A 180 -29.23 -9.00 -8.95
N ASP A 181 -28.50 -9.30 -7.87
CA ASP A 181 -29.06 -9.39 -6.52
C ASP A 181 -29.15 -8.00 -5.86
N ALA A 182 -30.28 -7.32 -6.10
CA ALA A 182 -30.51 -5.96 -5.61
C ALA A 182 -30.28 -5.79 -4.09
N ALA A 183 -30.56 -6.83 -3.29
CA ALA A 183 -30.41 -6.79 -1.85
C ALA A 183 -28.93 -6.75 -1.40
N SER A 184 -28.05 -7.54 -2.00
CA SER A 184 -26.61 -7.47 -1.72
C SER A 184 -25.96 -6.23 -2.32
N ILE A 185 -26.43 -5.76 -3.49
CA ILE A 185 -25.95 -4.53 -4.13
C ILE A 185 -26.20 -3.33 -3.22
N GLU A 186 -27.44 -3.12 -2.78
CA GLU A 186 -27.80 -2.01 -1.87
C GLU A 186 -27.02 -2.09 -0.56
N ARG A 187 -26.95 -3.29 0.05
CA ARG A 187 -26.25 -3.49 1.31
C ARG A 187 -24.76 -3.19 1.22
N ARG A 188 -24.11 -3.62 0.13
CA ARG A 188 -22.69 -3.36 -0.13
C ARG A 188 -22.44 -1.86 -0.24
N SER A 189 -23.23 -1.16 -1.05
CA SER A 189 -23.09 0.28 -1.24
C SER A 189 -23.28 1.06 0.06
N GLN A 190 -24.28 0.72 0.87
CA GLN A 190 -24.49 1.35 2.18
C GLN A 190 -23.32 1.10 3.14
N ALA A 191 -22.82 -0.14 3.20
CA ALA A 191 -21.69 -0.49 4.05
C ALA A 191 -20.40 0.24 3.63
N ILE A 192 -20.11 0.31 2.32
CA ILE A 192 -18.93 1.00 1.80
C ILE A 192 -19.02 2.51 2.04
N ALA A 193 -20.18 3.14 1.82
CA ALA A 193 -20.35 4.57 2.06
C ALA A 193 -20.10 4.94 3.54
N LEU A 194 -20.61 4.13 4.47
CA LEU A 194 -20.33 4.28 5.90
C LEU A 194 -18.85 4.07 6.22
N LEU A 195 -18.25 3.04 5.64
CA LEU A 195 -16.84 2.70 5.82
C LEU A 195 -15.91 3.82 5.36
N GLN A 196 -16.11 4.36 4.15
CA GLN A 196 -15.30 5.45 3.63
C GLN A 196 -15.41 6.70 4.51
N LYS A 197 -16.61 7.03 4.98
CA LYS A 197 -16.82 8.14 5.91
C LYS A 197 -16.07 7.94 7.23
N GLU A 198 -16.15 6.74 7.80
CA GLU A 198 -15.51 6.39 9.06
C GLU A 198 -13.98 6.39 8.94
N LEU A 199 -13.43 5.74 7.91
CA LEU A 199 -11.98 5.68 7.70
C LEU A 199 -11.39 7.05 7.34
N LYS A 200 -12.11 7.89 6.60
CA LYS A 200 -11.69 9.29 6.36
C LYS A 200 -11.60 10.09 7.67
N ALA A 201 -12.53 9.89 8.60
CA ALA A 201 -12.47 10.54 9.92
C ALA A 201 -11.30 10.02 10.79
N GLU A 202 -10.78 8.82 10.49
CA GLU A 202 -9.59 8.24 11.11
C GLU A 202 -8.28 8.59 10.38
N ASN A 203 -8.31 9.51 9.42
CA ASN A 203 -7.16 9.85 8.57
C ASN A 203 -6.60 8.63 7.81
N HIS A 204 -7.50 7.78 7.32
CA HIS A 204 -7.20 6.60 6.51
C HIS A 204 -8.08 6.65 5.25
N PRO A 205 -7.78 7.48 4.24
CA PRO A 205 -8.56 7.48 3.01
C PRO A 205 -8.52 6.08 2.37
N LEU A 206 -9.64 5.66 1.80
CA LEU A 206 -9.79 4.34 1.18
C LEU A 206 -10.32 4.48 -0.25
N GLU A 207 -9.50 4.01 -1.18
CA GLU A 207 -9.82 3.88 -2.59
C GLU A 207 -10.68 2.63 -2.86
N ILE A 208 -11.77 2.81 -3.59
CA ILE A 208 -12.74 1.74 -3.89
C ILE A 208 -12.79 1.51 -5.39
N TRP A 209 -12.45 0.30 -5.80
CA TRP A 209 -12.63 -0.18 -7.15
C TRP A 209 -13.74 -1.23 -7.19
N TYR A 210 -14.55 -1.21 -8.23
CA TYR A 210 -15.47 -2.30 -8.56
C TYR A 210 -14.96 -3.03 -9.79
N THR A 211 -14.84 -4.36 -9.72
CA THR A 211 -14.56 -5.21 -10.86
C THR A 211 -15.87 -5.85 -11.36
N LEU A 212 -16.19 -5.65 -12.64
CA LEU A 212 -17.50 -5.99 -13.20
C LEU A 212 -17.40 -6.68 -14.58
N PRO A 213 -18.32 -7.63 -14.88
CA PRO A 213 -18.45 -8.21 -16.22
C PRO A 213 -18.82 -7.17 -17.26
N VAL A 214 -18.30 -7.33 -18.47
CA VAL A 214 -18.54 -6.40 -19.58
C VAL A 214 -18.64 -7.13 -20.91
N LEU A 215 -19.33 -6.53 -21.86
CA LEU A 215 -19.26 -6.87 -23.29
C LEU A 215 -18.51 -5.76 -24.03
N PRO A 216 -18.09 -5.97 -25.30
CA PRO A 216 -17.58 -4.89 -26.13
C PRO A 216 -18.56 -3.69 -26.25
N THR A 217 -19.86 -3.94 -26.08
CA THR A 217 -20.92 -2.93 -26.06
C THR A 217 -21.14 -2.24 -24.70
N GLY A 218 -20.35 -2.58 -23.67
CA GLY A 218 -20.43 -2.02 -22.32
C GLY A 218 -20.96 -3.00 -21.27
N MET A 219 -21.10 -2.50 -20.03
CA MET A 219 -21.67 -3.24 -18.91
C MET A 219 -23.16 -3.51 -19.16
N THR A 220 -23.64 -4.67 -18.69
CA THR A 220 -25.06 -5.01 -18.63
C THR A 220 -25.61 -4.69 -17.24
N ASN A 221 -25.83 -5.68 -16.38
CA ASN A 221 -26.30 -5.50 -15.00
C ASN A 221 -25.32 -4.66 -14.16
N GLY A 222 -24.02 -4.66 -14.52
CA GLY A 222 -23.00 -3.85 -13.85
C GLY A 222 -23.34 -2.34 -13.81
N VAL A 223 -24.12 -1.83 -14.78
CA VAL A 223 -24.60 -0.43 -14.75
C VAL A 223 -25.38 -0.13 -13.49
N ASP A 224 -26.26 -1.04 -13.06
CA ASP A 224 -27.10 -0.83 -11.88
C ASP A 224 -26.31 -0.95 -10.57
N VAL A 225 -25.25 -1.77 -10.57
CA VAL A 225 -24.30 -1.86 -9.45
C VAL A 225 -23.60 -0.52 -9.23
N VAL A 226 -23.07 0.09 -10.30
CA VAL A 226 -22.39 1.40 -10.23
C VAL A 226 -23.36 2.51 -9.86
N LYS A 227 -24.55 2.55 -10.49
CA LYS A 227 -25.60 3.53 -10.14
C LYS A 227 -25.99 3.44 -8.67
N ASN A 228 -26.11 2.23 -8.13
CA ASN A 228 -26.46 2.03 -6.73
C ASN A 228 -25.37 2.55 -5.77
N ALA A 229 -24.10 2.32 -6.10
CA ALA A 229 -22.96 2.84 -5.34
C ALA A 229 -22.96 4.38 -5.32
N VAL A 230 -23.05 5.01 -6.50
CA VAL A 230 -23.10 6.48 -6.63
C VAL A 230 -24.30 7.07 -5.88
N LYS A 231 -25.48 6.45 -6.02
CA LYS A 231 -26.70 6.87 -5.30
C LYS A 231 -26.53 6.85 -3.78
N ASN A 232 -25.83 5.85 -3.24
CA ASN A 232 -25.58 5.71 -1.80
C ASN A 232 -24.39 6.56 -1.32
N GLY A 233 -23.73 7.32 -2.20
CA GLY A 233 -22.62 8.20 -1.85
C GLY A 233 -21.26 7.50 -1.72
N VAL A 234 -21.11 6.31 -2.31
CA VAL A 234 -19.80 5.67 -2.45
C VAL A 234 -18.93 6.51 -3.39
N GLN A 235 -17.74 6.88 -2.93
CA GLN A 235 -16.73 7.54 -3.75
C GLN A 235 -15.89 6.46 -4.42
N LEU A 236 -16.30 6.06 -5.62
CA LEU A 236 -15.53 5.11 -6.44
C LEU A 236 -14.27 5.78 -6.98
N SER A 237 -13.12 5.16 -6.75
CA SER A 237 -11.88 5.46 -7.47
C SER A 237 -12.00 5.04 -8.93
N GLY A 238 -12.64 3.90 -9.19
CA GLY A 238 -12.95 3.48 -10.54
C GLY A 238 -13.78 2.21 -10.67
N VAL A 239 -14.07 1.88 -11.92
CA VAL A 239 -14.74 0.66 -12.36
C VAL A 239 -13.79 -0.06 -13.30
N ASN A 240 -13.25 -1.16 -12.82
CA ASN A 240 -12.44 -2.10 -13.58
C ASN A 240 -13.36 -3.10 -14.29
N VAL A 241 -13.24 -3.27 -15.60
CA VAL A 241 -14.10 -4.20 -16.33
C VAL A 241 -13.34 -5.41 -16.84
N MET A 242 -13.93 -6.59 -16.65
CA MET A 242 -13.36 -7.87 -17.09
C MET A 242 -13.55 -8.06 -18.59
N THR A 243 -12.55 -7.63 -19.37
CA THR A 243 -12.57 -7.63 -20.84
C THR A 243 -12.12 -8.99 -21.41
N MET A 244 -12.81 -10.04 -20.97
CA MET A 244 -12.52 -11.45 -21.27
C MET A 244 -13.83 -12.25 -21.36
N CYS A 245 -13.77 -13.46 -21.91
CA CYS A 245 -14.86 -14.43 -21.85
C CYS A 245 -16.20 -13.89 -22.38
N PHE A 246 -16.20 -13.18 -23.52
CA PHE A 246 -17.37 -12.51 -24.10
C PHE A 246 -18.49 -13.46 -24.62
N GLY A 247 -18.45 -14.74 -24.24
CA GLY A 247 -19.43 -15.77 -24.61
C GLY A 247 -19.25 -16.35 -26.02
N GLN A 248 -18.81 -15.56 -27.00
CA GLN A 248 -18.43 -16.04 -28.33
C GLN A 248 -16.92 -15.91 -28.54
N LYS A 249 -16.34 -16.84 -29.32
CA LYS A 249 -14.94 -16.74 -29.73
C LYS A 249 -14.74 -15.52 -30.62
N ALA A 250 -13.85 -14.62 -30.21
CA ALA A 250 -13.38 -13.53 -31.04
C ALA A 250 -12.45 -14.05 -32.16
N PRO A 251 -12.44 -13.41 -33.34
CA PRO A 251 -11.41 -13.69 -34.36
C PRO A 251 -10.00 -13.50 -33.80
N ASP A 252 -9.07 -14.37 -34.18
CA ASP A 252 -7.69 -14.32 -33.69
C ASP A 252 -7.05 -12.95 -34.01
N GLY A 253 -6.28 -12.41 -33.07
CA GLY A 253 -5.63 -11.09 -33.18
C GLY A 253 -6.53 -9.87 -32.94
N THR A 254 -7.83 -10.06 -32.64
CA THR A 254 -8.78 -8.95 -32.43
C THR A 254 -9.10 -8.65 -30.98
N MET A 255 -8.67 -9.49 -30.02
CA MET A 255 -9.04 -9.29 -28.61
C MET A 255 -8.57 -7.95 -28.04
N GLY A 256 -7.37 -7.47 -28.39
CA GLY A 256 -6.92 -6.14 -27.96
C GLY A 256 -7.86 -5.01 -28.41
N ASP A 257 -8.43 -5.12 -29.61
CA ASP A 257 -9.36 -4.12 -30.14
C ASP A 257 -10.72 -4.19 -29.42
N LEU A 258 -11.17 -5.40 -29.04
CA LEU A 258 -12.39 -5.61 -28.25
C LEU A 258 -12.25 -5.12 -26.79
N VAL A 259 -11.07 -5.24 -26.19
CA VAL A 259 -10.75 -4.63 -24.89
C VAL A 259 -10.90 -3.11 -24.97
N ILE A 260 -10.29 -2.48 -25.99
CA ILE A 260 -10.39 -1.03 -26.22
C ILE A 260 -11.84 -0.60 -26.49
N GLN A 261 -12.60 -1.39 -27.25
CA GLN A 261 -14.01 -1.12 -27.52
C GLN A 261 -14.83 -1.15 -26.22
N SER A 262 -14.59 -2.15 -25.36
CA SER A 262 -15.25 -2.26 -24.05
C SER A 262 -14.97 -1.03 -23.19
N ALA A 263 -13.71 -0.59 -23.13
CA ALA A 263 -13.32 0.60 -22.37
C ALA A 263 -14.04 1.87 -22.85
N LYS A 264 -14.16 2.07 -24.17
CA LYS A 264 -14.90 3.20 -24.77
C LYS A 264 -16.40 3.15 -24.45
N SER A 265 -16.99 1.96 -24.48
CA SER A 265 -18.41 1.77 -24.13
C SER A 265 -18.65 2.10 -22.65
N VAL A 266 -17.77 1.64 -21.76
CA VAL A 266 -17.82 1.92 -20.32
C VAL A 266 -17.61 3.41 -20.05
N HIS A 267 -16.70 4.08 -20.75
CA HIS A 267 -16.51 5.53 -20.65
C HIS A 267 -17.83 6.29 -20.88
N LYS A 268 -18.55 5.95 -21.95
CA LYS A 268 -19.87 6.54 -22.21
C LYS A 268 -20.85 6.24 -21.06
N GLN A 269 -20.91 5.01 -20.60
CA GLN A 269 -21.82 4.60 -19.51
C GLN A 269 -21.53 5.34 -18.20
N LEU A 270 -20.26 5.43 -17.80
CA LEU A 270 -19.87 6.15 -16.58
C LEU A 270 -20.21 7.64 -16.69
N LYS A 271 -19.91 8.28 -17.84
CA LYS A 271 -20.29 9.67 -18.07
C LYS A 271 -21.80 9.89 -17.93
N ASP A 272 -22.61 9.00 -18.49
CA ASP A 272 -24.07 9.04 -18.38
C ASP A 272 -24.52 8.85 -16.91
N ILE A 273 -23.93 7.91 -16.17
CA ILE A 273 -24.26 7.63 -14.76
C ILE A 273 -23.96 8.85 -13.87
N TYR A 274 -22.74 9.42 -13.97
CA TYR A 274 -22.35 10.55 -13.14
C TYR A 274 -23.17 11.81 -13.48
N THR A 275 -23.45 12.04 -14.77
CA THR A 275 -24.33 13.14 -15.21
C THR A 275 -25.74 12.98 -14.64
N GLN A 276 -26.33 11.77 -14.69
CA GLN A 276 -27.65 11.48 -14.10
C GLN A 276 -27.69 11.66 -12.58
N ALA A 277 -26.54 11.47 -11.91
CA ALA A 277 -26.38 11.74 -10.48
C ALA A 277 -26.12 13.23 -10.17
N ASN A 278 -26.14 14.12 -11.16
CA ASN A 278 -25.77 15.53 -11.05
C ASN A 278 -24.33 15.76 -10.56
N ILE A 279 -23.43 14.84 -10.87
CA ILE A 279 -22.00 14.95 -10.57
C ILE A 279 -21.27 15.19 -11.89
N GLN A 280 -20.72 16.38 -12.07
CA GLN A 280 -19.97 16.73 -13.27
C GLN A 280 -18.57 16.11 -13.22
N LYS A 281 -18.18 15.42 -14.30
CA LYS A 281 -16.83 14.91 -14.52
C LYS A 281 -16.43 15.15 -15.96
N THR A 282 -15.20 15.60 -16.15
CA THR A 282 -14.57 15.73 -17.46
C THR A 282 -14.27 14.34 -18.05
N ASP A 283 -14.05 14.27 -19.36
CA ASP A 283 -13.68 13.00 -20.02
C ASP A 283 -12.35 12.44 -19.44
N LYS A 284 -11.39 13.31 -19.10
CA LYS A 284 -10.13 12.91 -18.46
C LYS A 284 -10.37 12.27 -17.09
N GLU A 285 -11.28 12.83 -16.29
CA GLU A 285 -11.64 12.24 -14.99
C GLU A 285 -12.37 10.90 -15.16
N ILE A 286 -13.26 10.78 -16.15
CA ILE A 286 -13.93 9.50 -16.43
C ILE A 286 -12.93 8.43 -16.89
N TRP A 287 -11.95 8.76 -17.74
CA TRP A 287 -10.90 7.80 -18.11
C TRP A 287 -10.07 7.33 -16.91
N LYS A 288 -9.70 8.23 -16.00
CA LYS A 288 -9.03 7.87 -14.75
C LYS A 288 -9.85 6.93 -13.86
N MET A 289 -11.17 6.94 -14.00
CA MET A 289 -12.07 6.03 -13.28
C MET A 289 -12.29 4.70 -14.00
N ILE A 290 -11.63 4.43 -15.13
CA ILE A 290 -11.80 3.18 -15.87
C ILE A 290 -10.59 2.29 -15.63
N GLY A 291 -10.88 1.02 -15.40
CA GLY A 291 -9.91 -0.06 -15.50
C GLY A 291 -10.33 -1.10 -16.53
N VAL A 292 -9.37 -1.80 -17.14
CA VAL A 292 -9.65 -3.01 -17.92
C VAL A 292 -8.79 -4.17 -17.43
N THR A 293 -9.40 -5.34 -17.28
CA THR A 293 -8.72 -6.58 -16.92
C THR A 293 -9.03 -7.63 -17.98
N PRO A 294 -8.16 -7.82 -18.98
CA PRO A 294 -8.28 -8.92 -19.91
C PRO A 294 -7.65 -10.21 -19.34
N MET A 295 -7.97 -11.35 -19.93
CA MET A 295 -7.34 -12.64 -19.62
C MET A 295 -6.17 -12.87 -20.58
N ASN A 296 -4.96 -13.12 -20.08
CA ASN A 296 -3.76 -13.28 -20.94
C ASN A 296 -3.75 -14.62 -21.69
N GLY A 297 -3.51 -14.62 -23.00
CA GLY A 297 -3.61 -15.85 -23.80
C GLY A 297 -5.05 -16.34 -23.95
N LEU A 298 -5.27 -17.66 -23.87
CA LEU A 298 -6.57 -18.29 -24.13
C LEU A 298 -7.56 -18.05 -22.98
N ASP A 299 -8.79 -17.65 -23.33
CA ASP A 299 -9.92 -17.52 -22.40
C ASP A 299 -10.99 -18.62 -22.61
N TYR A 300 -12.00 -18.65 -21.73
CA TYR A 300 -13.04 -19.67 -21.74
C TYR A 300 -14.05 -19.55 -22.89
N SER A 301 -14.08 -18.44 -23.65
CA SER A 301 -14.84 -18.38 -24.91
C SER A 301 -14.04 -18.90 -26.10
N GLY A 302 -12.77 -19.28 -25.90
CA GLY A 302 -11.83 -19.70 -26.93
C GLY A 302 -11.12 -18.52 -27.60
N SER A 303 -11.28 -17.30 -27.09
CA SER A 303 -10.61 -16.11 -27.60
C SER A 303 -9.20 -16.02 -27.05
N ILE A 304 -8.30 -15.36 -27.79
CA ILE A 304 -6.89 -15.22 -27.40
C ILE A 304 -6.52 -13.75 -27.34
N LEU A 305 -6.12 -13.28 -26.16
CA LEU A 305 -5.33 -12.04 -26.05
C LEU A 305 -3.86 -12.40 -26.19
N ASP A 306 -3.27 -12.12 -27.35
CA ASP A 306 -1.83 -12.26 -27.58
C ASP A 306 -1.04 -11.02 -27.10
N GLN A 307 0.28 -11.11 -27.21
CA GLN A 307 1.24 -10.07 -26.82
C GLN A 307 1.03 -8.76 -27.57
N ASN A 308 0.62 -8.82 -28.85
CA ASN A 308 0.33 -7.64 -29.65
C ASN A 308 -0.96 -6.96 -29.14
N GLY A 309 -1.99 -7.74 -28.84
CA GLY A 309 -3.20 -7.27 -28.18
C GLY A 309 -2.92 -6.59 -26.84
N ALA A 310 -2.10 -7.21 -25.99
CA ALA A 310 -1.67 -6.61 -24.72
C ALA A 310 -0.92 -5.27 -24.93
N SER A 311 -0.02 -5.21 -25.91
CA SER A 311 0.73 -3.98 -26.25
C SER A 311 -0.20 -2.85 -26.74
N LYS A 312 -1.20 -3.18 -27.55
CA LYS A 312 -2.24 -2.23 -27.98
C LYS A 312 -3.03 -1.68 -26.79
N VAL A 313 -3.43 -2.54 -25.86
CA VAL A 313 -4.20 -2.14 -24.67
C VAL A 313 -3.38 -1.21 -23.78
N ALA A 314 -2.13 -1.53 -23.49
CA ALA A 314 -1.23 -0.66 -22.73
C ALA A 314 -1.06 0.72 -23.40
N SER A 315 -0.84 0.74 -24.72
CA SER A 315 -0.67 1.99 -25.48
C SER A 315 -1.94 2.85 -25.47
N PHE A 316 -3.11 2.23 -25.64
CA PHE A 316 -4.40 2.92 -25.56
C PHE A 316 -4.63 3.49 -24.16
N GLY A 317 -4.41 2.69 -23.12
CA GLY A 317 -4.54 3.13 -21.73
C GLY A 317 -3.72 4.39 -21.44
N LYS A 318 -2.44 4.41 -21.85
CA LYS A 318 -1.58 5.60 -21.72
C LYS A 318 -2.16 6.81 -22.45
N THR A 319 -2.60 6.60 -23.70
CA THR A 319 -3.11 7.69 -24.56
C THR A 319 -4.31 8.40 -23.94
N VAL A 320 -5.19 7.67 -23.25
CA VAL A 320 -6.41 8.24 -22.67
C VAL A 320 -6.28 8.57 -21.18
N GLY A 321 -5.15 8.24 -20.55
CA GLY A 321 -4.96 8.40 -19.10
C GLY A 321 -5.92 7.53 -18.30
N MET A 322 -6.05 6.27 -18.70
CA MET A 322 -6.88 5.29 -17.99
C MET A 322 -6.35 5.10 -16.56
N GLY A 323 -7.20 4.76 -15.59
CA GLY A 323 -6.74 4.61 -14.21
C GLY A 323 -5.95 3.33 -13.99
N LEU A 324 -6.49 2.22 -14.48
CA LEU A 324 -6.02 0.87 -14.16
C LEU A 324 -5.92 -0.02 -15.40
N ILE A 325 -4.87 -0.81 -15.48
CA ILE A 325 -4.84 -2.03 -16.30
C ILE A 325 -4.60 -3.20 -15.35
N GLY A 326 -5.52 -4.15 -15.33
CA GLY A 326 -5.33 -5.45 -14.70
C GLY A 326 -4.92 -6.50 -15.72
N MET A 327 -4.80 -7.74 -15.25
CA MET A 327 -4.64 -8.93 -16.08
C MET A 327 -5.07 -10.14 -15.26
N TRP A 328 -5.89 -11.03 -15.83
CA TRP A 328 -6.17 -12.35 -15.27
C TRP A 328 -5.33 -13.42 -15.99
N SER A 329 -4.25 -13.92 -15.41
CA SER A 329 -3.66 -13.56 -14.11
C SER A 329 -2.13 -13.74 -14.14
N VAL A 330 -1.42 -13.24 -13.12
CA VAL A 330 0.04 -13.47 -13.02
C VAL A 330 0.39 -14.96 -12.93
N ASN A 331 -0.50 -15.77 -12.35
CA ASN A 331 -0.32 -17.23 -12.24
C ASN A 331 -0.26 -17.90 -13.63
N ARG A 332 -0.83 -17.25 -14.64
CA ARG A 332 -0.90 -17.74 -16.03
C ARG A 332 0.18 -17.14 -16.93
N ASP A 333 1.04 -16.27 -16.43
CA ASP A 333 2.03 -15.53 -17.22
C ASP A 333 3.30 -16.38 -17.51
N TYR A 334 3.05 -17.61 -17.97
CA TYR A 334 4.02 -18.64 -18.31
C TYR A 334 3.59 -19.40 -19.57
N GLN A 335 4.56 -19.94 -20.29
CA GLN A 335 4.31 -20.93 -21.33
C GLN A 335 4.20 -22.33 -20.73
N ASN A 336 3.27 -23.13 -21.25
CA ASN A 336 3.23 -24.55 -20.94
C ASN A 336 4.52 -25.27 -21.44
N PRO A 337 5.12 -26.20 -20.66
CA PRO A 337 6.32 -26.92 -21.09
C PRO A 337 6.17 -27.70 -22.41
N LYS A 338 4.94 -28.00 -22.83
CA LYS A 338 4.63 -28.69 -24.10
C LYS A 338 4.34 -27.74 -25.27
N GLY A 339 4.52 -26.43 -25.10
CA GLY A 339 4.12 -25.41 -26.08
C GLY A 339 2.64 -25.04 -25.98
N SER A 340 2.06 -24.46 -27.03
CA SER A 340 0.65 -24.04 -27.02
C SER A 340 -0.32 -25.21 -26.78
N THR A 341 -1.40 -24.92 -26.05
CA THR A 341 -2.49 -25.86 -25.77
C THR A 341 -3.82 -25.32 -26.28
N ASN A 342 -4.85 -26.17 -26.33
CA ASN A 342 -6.20 -25.81 -26.80
C ASN A 342 -7.25 -25.80 -25.67
N TYR A 343 -6.79 -25.71 -24.42
CA TYR A 343 -7.62 -25.64 -23.23
C TYR A 343 -7.07 -24.55 -22.32
N VAL A 344 -7.97 -23.88 -21.60
CA VAL A 344 -7.59 -22.87 -20.62
C VAL A 344 -6.89 -23.53 -19.45
N SER A 345 -5.70 -23.05 -19.14
CA SER A 345 -4.91 -23.46 -17.97
C SER A 345 -4.92 -22.36 -16.91
N ILE A 346 -4.89 -22.74 -15.63
CA ILE A 346 -4.77 -21.77 -14.52
C ILE A 346 -3.31 -21.45 -14.17
N THR A 347 -2.34 -22.15 -14.77
CA THR A 347 -0.89 -21.99 -14.50
C THR A 347 -0.08 -21.59 -15.74
N ASP A 348 -0.74 -21.41 -16.89
CA ASP A 348 -0.12 -20.95 -18.14
C ASP A 348 -1.15 -20.24 -19.03
N SER A 349 -0.67 -19.47 -20.00
CA SER A 349 -1.51 -18.69 -20.92
C SER A 349 -2.05 -19.53 -22.08
N SER A 350 -1.64 -20.79 -22.17
CA SER A 350 -2.00 -21.74 -23.23
C SER A 350 -1.49 -21.36 -24.63
N ILE A 351 -0.68 -20.29 -24.74
CA ILE A 351 0.01 -19.88 -25.96
C ILE A 351 1.53 -19.87 -25.75
N LEU A 352 2.29 -19.72 -26.84
CA LEU A 352 3.73 -19.49 -26.75
C LEU A 352 3.99 -18.11 -26.15
N GLN A 353 4.92 -18.06 -25.19
CA GLN A 353 5.38 -16.83 -24.59
C GLN A 353 6.69 -17.02 -23.84
N GLU A 354 7.40 -15.93 -23.58
CA GLU A 354 8.48 -15.94 -22.61
C GLU A 354 7.94 -15.87 -21.17
N LYS A 355 8.77 -16.26 -20.18
CA LYS A 355 8.39 -16.11 -18.77
C LYS A 355 8.07 -14.65 -18.45
N PHE A 356 6.87 -14.42 -17.94
CA PHE A 356 6.32 -13.12 -17.57
C PHE A 356 6.20 -12.10 -18.72
N GLU A 357 5.99 -12.57 -19.94
CA GLU A 357 5.98 -11.70 -21.12
C GLU A 357 4.83 -10.68 -21.08
N PHE A 358 3.62 -11.09 -20.70
CA PHE A 358 2.51 -10.15 -20.60
C PHE A 358 2.73 -9.13 -19.50
N GLY A 359 3.27 -9.55 -18.35
CA GLY A 359 3.70 -8.66 -17.27
C GLY A 359 4.67 -7.60 -17.73
N LYS A 360 5.72 -7.98 -18.47
CA LYS A 360 6.73 -7.05 -19.03
C LYS A 360 6.17 -6.11 -20.08
N ILE A 361 5.13 -6.51 -20.81
CA ILE A 361 4.46 -5.67 -21.80
C ILE A 361 3.56 -4.65 -21.09
N LEU A 362 2.71 -5.13 -20.19
CA LEU A 362 1.70 -4.32 -19.53
C LEU A 362 2.29 -3.42 -18.44
N SER A 363 3.36 -3.83 -17.74
CA SER A 363 4.02 -2.97 -16.73
C SER A 363 4.57 -1.67 -17.33
N LYS A 364 4.87 -1.65 -18.63
CA LYS A 364 5.26 -0.40 -19.32
C LYS A 364 4.19 0.67 -19.25
N TYR A 365 2.93 0.32 -18.96
CA TYR A 365 1.81 1.24 -18.75
C TYR A 365 1.96 2.10 -17.48
N ASP A 366 2.59 1.56 -16.44
CA ASP A 366 2.74 2.24 -15.16
C ASP A 366 3.40 3.62 -15.34
N SER A 367 2.83 4.65 -14.71
CA SER A 367 3.46 5.98 -14.60
C SER A 367 4.65 5.99 -13.63
N ASN A 368 5.05 4.83 -13.09
CA ASN A 368 6.16 4.66 -12.15
C ASN A 368 7.54 4.59 -12.84
N ASP A 369 7.65 5.02 -14.09
CA ASP A 369 8.96 5.16 -14.76
C ASP A 369 9.79 6.34 -14.26
N GLY A 370 9.27 7.10 -13.28
CA GLY A 370 9.96 8.28 -12.73
C GLY A 370 10.12 9.40 -13.75
N THR A 371 9.38 9.37 -14.87
CA THR A 371 9.44 10.40 -15.92
C THR A 371 8.22 11.32 -15.96
N GLU A 372 7.13 10.98 -15.25
CA GLU A 372 6.07 11.97 -15.00
C GLU A 372 6.52 12.96 -13.92
N ILE A 373 7.00 14.12 -14.38
CA ILE A 373 7.10 15.34 -13.57
C ILE A 373 5.68 15.65 -13.07
N ILE A 374 5.43 15.36 -11.79
CA ILE A 374 4.20 15.79 -11.12
C ILE A 374 4.34 17.30 -10.90
N GLU A 375 3.75 18.10 -11.79
CA GLU A 375 3.62 19.53 -11.57
C GLU A 375 2.67 19.82 -10.39
N LYS A 376 3.03 20.82 -9.60
CA LYS A 376 2.25 21.34 -8.47
C LYS A 376 0.79 21.58 -8.89
N PRO A 377 -0.22 21.16 -8.09
CA PRO A 377 -1.61 21.50 -8.35
C PRO A 377 -1.76 23.02 -8.49
N GLY A 378 -2.15 23.48 -9.68
CA GLY A 378 -2.29 24.90 -9.97
C GLY A 378 -3.27 25.55 -9.00
N THR A 379 -2.79 26.56 -8.27
CA THR A 379 -3.67 27.56 -7.67
C THR A 379 -4.22 28.40 -8.81
N THR A 380 -5.46 28.14 -9.22
CA THR A 380 -6.17 29.00 -10.16
C THR A 380 -6.43 30.34 -9.47
N ASP A 381 -5.72 31.38 -9.88
CA ASP A 381 -6.21 32.76 -9.77
C ASP A 381 -6.44 33.27 -11.19
N PRO A 382 -7.64 33.80 -11.52
CA PRO A 382 -7.97 34.24 -12.88
C PRO A 382 -7.55 35.70 -13.14
N GLU A 383 -7.25 36.00 -14.40
CA GLU A 383 -6.88 37.32 -15.01
C GLU A 383 -5.38 37.67 -14.81
N ASP A 384 -4.53 37.96 -15.81
CA ASP A 384 -4.63 38.83 -17.01
C ASP A 384 -3.47 38.49 -18.01
N PRO A 385 -3.55 38.75 -19.34
CA PRO A 385 -2.57 38.30 -20.34
C PRO A 385 -1.47 39.35 -20.59
N GLY A 386 -0.21 38.90 -20.71
CA GLY A 386 0.89 39.76 -21.10
C GLY A 386 2.17 39.00 -21.46
N ASP A 387 2.55 39.11 -22.73
CA ASP A 387 3.84 38.78 -23.35
C ASP A 387 5.03 39.46 -22.64
N GLY A 388 6.18 38.78 -22.55
CA GLY A 388 7.45 39.36 -22.12
C GLY A 388 8.53 38.31 -21.80
N GLU A 389 9.45 38.10 -22.74
CA GLU A 389 10.76 37.45 -22.51
C GLU A 389 11.64 38.26 -21.53
N ASP A 390 12.42 37.49 -20.75
CA ASP A 390 13.68 37.80 -20.06
C ASP A 390 13.69 38.82 -18.90
N GLY A 391 14.03 38.29 -17.71
CA GLY A 391 14.37 39.07 -16.51
C GLY A 391 14.65 38.16 -15.32
N GLY A 392 15.94 37.94 -15.01
CA GLY A 392 16.38 37.07 -13.93
C GLY A 392 16.01 37.55 -12.52
N GLU A 393 15.57 36.60 -11.70
CA GLU A 393 15.61 36.70 -10.23
C GLU A 393 16.48 35.56 -9.69
N THR A 394 17.60 35.93 -9.07
CA THR A 394 18.46 35.03 -8.28
C THR A 394 17.74 34.67 -6.98
N GLY A 395 16.82 33.72 -7.03
CA GLY A 395 16.19 33.13 -5.85
C GLY A 395 17.18 32.29 -5.06
N GLU A 396 17.39 32.61 -3.78
CA GLU A 396 18.18 31.80 -2.86
C GLU A 396 17.61 30.38 -2.77
N ILE A 397 18.48 29.37 -2.89
CA ILE A 397 18.10 27.96 -2.75
C ILE A 397 17.94 27.64 -1.26
N ALA A 398 16.69 27.50 -0.81
CA ALA A 398 16.36 27.21 0.57
C ALA A 398 16.95 25.87 1.07
N ALA A 399 17.30 25.80 2.36
CA ALA A 399 17.79 24.57 2.98
C ALA A 399 16.70 23.49 3.03
N TYR A 400 17.09 22.22 2.87
CA TYR A 400 16.19 21.08 3.01
C TYR A 400 15.58 21.04 4.42
N ASN A 401 14.26 20.85 4.46
CA ASN A 401 13.43 20.76 5.64
C ASN A 401 12.56 19.51 5.51
N PRO A 402 12.67 18.53 6.44
CA PRO A 402 11.95 17.27 6.34
C PRO A 402 10.42 17.40 6.41
N ASN A 403 9.90 18.54 6.90
CA ASN A 403 8.46 18.82 6.99
C ASN A 403 7.90 19.55 5.77
N THR A 404 8.76 20.02 4.87
CA THR A 404 8.37 20.67 3.63
C THR A 404 8.12 19.62 2.54
N GLU A 405 7.07 19.83 1.76
CA GLU A 405 6.80 19.03 0.56
C GLU A 405 7.58 19.64 -0.60
N TYR A 406 8.36 18.80 -1.28
CA TYR A 406 9.16 19.17 -2.43
C TYR A 406 8.57 18.54 -3.68
N TRP A 407 8.28 19.35 -4.68
CA TRP A 407 7.75 18.96 -5.98
C TRP A 407 8.90 18.78 -6.97
N ALA A 408 8.63 18.09 -8.09
CA ALA A 408 9.63 17.89 -9.12
C ALA A 408 10.19 19.25 -9.61
N GLY A 409 11.52 19.36 -9.67
CA GLY A 409 12.20 20.60 -10.03
C GLY A 409 12.53 21.52 -8.84
N ASP A 410 11.92 21.31 -7.66
CA ASP A 410 12.29 22.07 -6.46
C ASP A 410 13.75 21.82 -6.10
N LYS A 411 14.48 22.89 -5.80
CA LYS A 411 15.89 22.85 -5.42
C LYS A 411 16.03 23.12 -3.93
N VAL A 412 16.89 22.35 -3.28
CA VAL A 412 17.24 22.54 -1.87
C VAL A 412 18.73 22.50 -1.67
N SER A 413 19.23 23.25 -0.70
CA SER A 413 20.58 23.10 -0.18
C SER A 413 20.59 22.09 0.97
N TYR A 414 21.52 21.15 0.95
CA TYR A 414 21.70 20.17 2.02
C TYR A 414 23.18 19.77 2.13
N LYS A 415 23.78 20.00 3.30
CA LYS A 415 25.21 19.71 3.57
C LYS A 415 26.17 20.28 2.51
N GLY A 416 25.98 21.54 2.11
CA GLY A 416 26.83 22.26 1.15
C GLY A 416 26.64 21.86 -0.31
N LYS A 417 25.58 21.10 -0.62
CA LYS A 417 25.24 20.64 -1.96
C LYS A 417 23.84 21.06 -2.34
N VAL A 418 23.62 21.25 -3.63
CA VAL A 418 22.30 21.54 -4.18
C VAL A 418 21.71 20.27 -4.76
N TYR A 419 20.53 19.91 -4.27
CA TYR A 419 19.77 18.79 -4.79
C TYR A 419 18.49 19.29 -5.45
N GLN A 420 18.12 18.67 -6.56
CA GLN A 420 16.83 18.88 -7.21
C GLN A 420 15.95 17.66 -6.96
N ALA A 421 14.71 17.90 -6.55
CA ALA A 421 13.72 16.84 -6.43
C ALA A 421 13.35 16.34 -7.83
N LYS A 422 13.46 15.02 -8.04
CA LYS A 422 13.08 14.34 -9.29
C LYS A 422 11.57 14.09 -9.38
N TRP A 423 10.91 13.98 -8.23
CA TRP A 423 9.46 13.81 -8.07
C TRP A 423 9.03 14.30 -6.67
N TRP A 424 7.72 14.28 -6.39
CA TRP A 424 7.19 14.70 -5.10
C TRP A 424 7.82 13.92 -3.94
N THR A 425 8.31 14.61 -2.92
CA THR A 425 8.87 13.98 -1.73
C THR A 425 8.66 14.82 -0.47
N LYS A 426 8.54 14.14 0.67
CA LYS A 426 8.48 14.73 2.01
C LYS A 426 9.23 13.82 2.98
N GLY A 427 10.07 14.40 3.84
CA GLY A 427 10.79 13.66 4.87
C GLY A 427 11.91 12.72 4.41
N PHE A 428 12.14 12.55 3.10
CA PHE A 428 13.26 11.77 2.57
C PHE A 428 14.50 12.65 2.43
N ALA A 429 15.56 12.40 3.20
CA ALA A 429 16.76 13.25 3.20
C ALA A 429 17.61 13.03 1.92
N PRO A 430 18.24 14.07 1.35
CA PRO A 430 19.05 13.95 0.13
C PRO A 430 20.22 12.96 0.19
N ASP A 431 20.75 12.66 1.38
CA ASP A 431 21.86 11.71 1.57
C ASP A 431 21.42 10.33 2.08
N THR A 432 20.12 10.04 2.06
CA THR A 432 19.60 8.72 2.45
C THR A 432 20.27 7.64 1.61
N ALA A 433 20.94 6.69 2.26
CA ALA A 433 21.65 5.62 1.60
C ALA A 433 20.66 4.71 0.86
N VAL A 434 20.78 4.66 -0.46
CA VAL A 434 19.93 3.85 -1.34
C VAL A 434 20.77 2.89 -2.18
N GLN A 435 20.18 1.76 -2.58
CA GLN A 435 20.87 0.73 -3.34
C GLN A 435 21.17 1.18 -4.78
N ASN A 436 20.28 1.96 -5.39
CA ASN A 436 20.43 2.50 -6.74
C ASN A 436 20.05 3.98 -6.81
N SER A 437 20.53 4.70 -7.83
CA SER A 437 20.29 6.14 -7.98
C SER A 437 18.82 6.52 -8.24
N TRP A 438 17.98 5.58 -8.68
CA TRP A 438 16.53 5.79 -8.84
C TRP A 438 15.71 5.55 -7.57
N ASP A 439 16.33 5.02 -6.50
CA ASP A 439 15.63 4.73 -5.24
C ASP A 439 15.58 5.97 -4.30
N THR A 440 16.24 7.08 -4.69
CA THR A 440 16.18 8.38 -3.99
C THR A 440 15.35 9.38 -4.81
N PRO A 441 14.55 10.26 -4.19
CA PRO A 441 13.86 11.35 -4.89
C PRO A 441 14.78 12.51 -5.26
N TRP A 442 16.04 12.51 -4.81
CA TRP A 442 16.96 13.63 -5.01
C TRP A 442 17.99 13.36 -6.09
N GLU A 443 18.23 14.36 -6.93
CA GLU A 443 19.35 14.42 -7.87
C GLU A 443 20.35 15.49 -7.39
N LEU A 444 21.62 15.14 -7.29
CA LEU A 444 22.68 16.11 -7.00
C LEU A 444 22.95 16.94 -8.26
N ILE A 445 22.70 18.25 -8.20
CA ILE A 445 22.86 19.13 -9.35
C ILE A 445 24.05 20.12 -9.23
N GLY A 446 24.72 20.17 -8.07
CA GLY A 446 25.95 20.94 -7.90
C GLY A 446 26.35 21.15 -6.45
N ASP A 447 27.46 21.84 -6.25
CA ASP A 447 27.86 22.40 -4.95
C ASP A 447 27.18 23.76 -4.76
N SER A 448 26.83 24.14 -3.52
CA SER A 448 26.24 25.45 -3.26
C SER A 448 27.35 26.50 -3.15
N ASP A 449 27.45 27.43 -4.11
CA ASP A 449 28.38 28.57 -4.07
C ASP A 449 27.97 29.68 -3.06
N ASN A 450 27.05 29.41 -2.14
CA ASN A 450 26.65 30.36 -1.11
C ASN A 450 27.34 30.03 0.22
N ASP A 451 28.33 30.85 0.56
CA ASP A 451 28.85 31.02 1.92
C ASP A 451 27.77 31.68 2.82
N ILE A 452 27.49 31.05 3.98
CA ILE A 452 26.82 31.58 5.20
C ILE A 452 25.26 31.67 5.09
N GLU A 453 24.37 31.29 6.02
CA GLU A 453 24.28 31.32 7.50
C GLU A 453 23.23 30.29 8.01
N ILE A 454 23.42 29.66 9.18
CA ILE A 454 22.38 28.84 9.85
C ILE A 454 21.53 29.77 10.73
N PRO A 455 20.18 29.79 10.65
CA PRO A 455 19.39 30.69 11.47
C PRO A 455 19.44 30.26 12.95
N GLU A 456 20.05 31.11 13.78
CA GLU A 456 19.94 31.04 15.23
C GLU A 456 18.54 31.43 15.72
N LYS A 457 18.19 30.87 16.88
CA LYS A 457 16.97 31.07 17.66
C LYS A 457 16.59 32.57 17.80
N PRO A 458 15.31 32.96 17.67
CA PRO A 458 14.86 34.32 18.02
C PRO A 458 15.07 34.59 19.51
N GLY A 459 16.00 35.49 19.82
CA GLY A 459 16.26 36.01 21.16
C GLY A 459 15.23 37.05 21.57
N THR A 460 14.75 36.91 22.80
CA THR A 460 13.97 37.88 23.55
C THR A 460 14.76 39.16 23.80
N THR A 461 14.06 40.29 23.79
CA THR A 461 14.54 41.64 24.05
C THR A 461 15.42 41.78 25.29
N ASP A 462 16.56 42.45 25.16
CA ASP A 462 17.27 43.10 26.25
C ASP A 462 17.22 44.63 26.08
N PRO A 463 17.14 45.40 27.16
CA PRO A 463 17.64 46.76 27.18
C PRO A 463 18.91 46.87 28.04
N VAL A 464 19.95 47.40 27.38
CA VAL A 464 20.94 48.38 27.87
C VAL A 464 22.00 47.92 28.90
N ASP A 465 23.25 47.94 28.41
CA ASP A 465 24.58 47.93 29.05
C ASP A 465 24.75 49.10 30.09
N PRO A 466 25.70 49.11 31.07
CA PRO A 466 26.98 48.43 31.00
C PRO A 466 27.69 47.92 32.28
N GLU A 467 28.81 47.25 32.01
CA GLU A 467 30.04 47.08 32.81
C GLU A 467 30.27 45.80 33.63
N ASP A 468 31.39 45.16 33.23
CA ASP A 468 32.42 44.46 34.01
C ASP A 468 32.08 43.26 34.91
N GLY A 469 32.75 42.14 34.60
CA GLY A 469 33.31 41.26 35.65
C GLY A 469 32.96 39.78 35.56
N LYS A 470 33.93 38.99 35.08
CA LYS A 470 34.44 37.72 35.63
C LYS A 470 33.47 36.62 36.12
N ASP A 471 33.71 35.45 35.54
CA ASP A 471 33.76 34.11 36.15
C ASP A 471 32.45 33.55 36.75
N GLY A 472 31.85 32.57 36.06
CA GLY A 472 30.74 31.78 36.60
C GLY A 472 30.29 30.64 35.69
N GLU A 473 30.92 29.48 35.83
CA GLU A 473 30.49 28.20 35.26
C GLU A 473 29.10 27.82 35.83
N GLN A 474 28.04 27.97 35.03
CA GLN A 474 26.73 27.38 35.34
C GLN A 474 26.65 25.97 34.74
N THR A 475 26.80 24.97 35.60
CA THR A 475 26.47 23.58 35.31
C THR A 475 24.97 23.46 35.02
N GLY A 476 24.57 23.45 33.75
CA GLY A 476 23.21 23.11 33.34
C GLY A 476 22.92 21.64 33.64
N GLU A 477 21.96 21.37 34.53
CA GLU A 477 21.51 20.01 34.81
C GLU A 477 20.94 19.34 33.55
N ILE A 478 21.45 18.16 33.21
CA ILE A 478 20.96 17.36 32.08
C ILE A 478 19.63 16.71 32.49
N ALA A 479 18.53 17.17 31.88
CA ALA A 479 17.17 16.71 32.18
C ALA A 479 16.96 15.21 31.92
N ALA A 480 16.05 14.59 32.68
CA ALA A 480 15.70 13.18 32.50
C ALA A 480 14.94 12.92 31.18
N TYR A 481 15.17 11.76 30.57
CA TYR A 481 14.43 11.33 29.38
C TYR A 481 12.93 11.14 29.69
N THR A 482 12.09 11.60 28.77
CA THR A 482 10.62 11.50 28.82
C THR A 482 10.10 10.96 27.49
N PRO A 483 9.32 9.87 27.46
CA PRO A 483 8.91 9.20 26.22
C PRO A 483 8.17 10.06 25.19
N ASN A 484 7.41 11.07 25.63
CA ASN A 484 6.59 11.89 24.73
C ASN A 484 7.23 13.22 24.34
N LYS A 485 8.47 13.48 24.77
CA LYS A 485 9.24 14.66 24.39
C LYS A 485 10.07 14.35 23.15
N GLU A 486 10.18 15.36 22.30
CA GLU A 486 11.05 15.33 21.12
C GLU A 486 12.46 15.74 21.52
N TYR A 487 13.44 15.00 20.99
CA TYR A 487 14.86 15.23 21.20
C TYR A 487 15.53 15.37 19.85
N TYR A 488 16.36 16.40 19.69
CA TYR A 488 17.09 16.71 18.47
C TYR A 488 18.56 16.29 18.61
N GLU A 489 19.28 16.21 17.49
CA GLU A 489 20.71 15.88 17.51
C GLU A 489 21.48 16.80 18.47
N GLY A 490 22.32 16.21 19.32
CA GLY A 490 23.06 16.92 20.36
C GLY A 490 22.33 17.03 21.70
N ASP A 491 21.02 16.80 21.76
CA ASP A 491 20.27 16.85 23.03
C ASP A 491 20.78 15.77 23.99
N LYS A 492 21.06 16.19 25.22
CA LYS A 492 21.50 15.31 26.29
C LYS A 492 20.37 15.01 27.25
N VAL A 493 20.25 13.74 27.64
CA VAL A 493 19.27 13.29 28.63
C VAL A 493 19.89 12.35 29.64
N THR A 494 19.39 12.37 30.86
CA THR A 494 19.67 11.33 31.85
C THR A 494 18.62 10.21 31.78
N TYR A 495 19.06 8.95 31.70
CA TYR A 495 18.18 7.78 31.74
C TYR A 495 18.86 6.63 32.48
N LYS A 496 18.20 6.09 33.52
CA LYS A 496 18.73 5.02 34.40
C LYS A 496 20.15 5.30 34.94
N GLY A 497 20.43 6.56 35.28
CA GLY A 497 21.71 6.99 35.86
C GLY A 497 22.86 7.16 34.86
N LYS A 498 22.57 7.15 33.55
CA LYS A 498 23.51 7.39 32.46
C LYS A 498 23.08 8.59 31.63
N VAL A 499 24.04 9.26 30.98
CA VAL A 499 23.84 10.38 30.08
C VAL A 499 23.90 9.89 28.64
N TYR A 500 22.86 10.18 27.89
CA TYR A 500 22.77 9.86 26.48
C TYR A 500 22.67 11.14 25.66
N GLN A 501 23.30 11.16 24.50
CA GLN A 501 23.17 12.21 23.50
C GLN A 501 22.38 11.67 22.31
N ALA A 502 21.38 12.42 21.85
CA ALA A 502 20.67 12.09 20.62
C ALA A 502 21.60 12.32 19.42
N LYS A 503 21.71 11.32 18.56
CA LYS A 503 22.47 11.36 17.30
C LYS A 503 21.65 11.91 16.13
N TRP A 504 20.33 11.93 16.27
CA TRP A 504 19.35 12.48 15.34
C TRP A 504 18.01 12.62 16.06
N TRP A 505 17.01 13.21 15.39
CA TRP A 505 15.69 13.42 15.99
C TRP A 505 15.03 12.12 16.47
N THR A 506 14.49 12.13 17.69
CA THR A 506 13.75 11.00 18.24
C THR A 506 12.64 11.39 19.21
N LYS A 507 11.57 10.59 19.22
CA LYS A 507 10.44 10.66 20.15
C LYS A 507 10.00 9.23 20.48
N GLY A 508 9.77 8.92 21.75
CA GLY A 508 9.27 7.59 22.17
C GLY A 508 10.31 6.46 22.20
N PHE A 509 11.52 6.66 21.67
CA PHE A 509 12.57 5.64 21.67
C PHE A 509 13.41 5.71 22.95
N ALA A 510 13.39 4.66 23.78
CA ALA A 510 14.10 4.66 25.06
C ALA A 510 15.64 4.57 24.86
N PRO A 511 16.46 5.31 25.63
CA PRO A 511 17.92 5.30 25.45
C PRO A 511 18.65 3.96 25.64
N ASP A 512 18.05 3.00 26.35
CA ASP A 512 18.62 1.67 26.57
C ASP A 512 17.99 0.56 25.72
N THR A 513 17.24 0.93 24.67
CA THR A 513 16.65 -0.04 23.74
C THR A 513 17.75 -0.93 23.17
N VAL A 514 17.65 -2.24 23.42
CA VAL A 514 18.62 -3.22 22.91
C VAL A 514 18.42 -3.35 21.41
N VAL A 515 19.45 -2.95 20.67
CA VAL A 515 19.46 -2.99 19.21
C VAL A 515 20.60 -3.86 18.69
N LYS A 516 20.46 -4.40 17.47
CA LYS A 516 21.42 -5.32 16.87
C LYS A 516 22.72 -4.62 16.47
N ASN A 517 22.64 -3.36 16.04
CA ASN A 517 23.79 -2.54 15.69
C ASN A 517 23.70 -1.15 16.34
N THR A 518 24.83 -0.49 16.56
CA THR A 518 24.88 0.81 17.25
C THR A 518 24.21 1.96 16.48
N TRP A 519 23.98 1.81 15.17
CA TRP A 519 23.24 2.77 14.34
C TRP A 519 21.72 2.57 14.35
N ASP A 520 21.22 1.49 14.95
CA ASP A 520 19.77 1.21 15.02
C ASP A 520 19.09 1.92 16.23
N THR A 521 19.86 2.64 17.05
CA THR A 521 19.37 3.47 18.16
C THR A 521 19.67 4.94 17.89
N PRO A 522 18.73 5.88 18.18
CA PRO A 522 18.98 7.31 18.09
C PRO A 522 19.87 7.84 19.22
N TRP A 523 20.20 7.03 20.21
CA TRP A 523 20.95 7.44 21.39
C TRP A 523 22.38 6.94 21.38
N GLU A 524 23.31 7.81 21.74
CA GLU A 524 24.70 7.48 22.05
C GLU A 524 24.94 7.64 23.55
N LEU A 525 25.57 6.66 24.17
CA LEU A 525 25.96 6.74 25.58
C LEU A 525 27.22 7.60 25.70
N ILE A 526 27.15 8.70 26.44
CA ILE A 526 28.25 9.66 26.56
C ILE A 526 28.73 9.90 28.01
N GLY A 527 28.06 9.32 29.02
CA GLY A 527 28.41 9.49 30.43
C GLY A 527 27.74 8.51 31.37
#